data_AF-A0A0G0RTE1-F1
#
_entry.id   AF-A0A0G0RTE1-F1
#
_cell.length_a   1.000
_cell.length_b   1.000
_cell.length_c   1.000
_cell.angle_alpha   90.00
_cell.angle_beta   90.00
_cell.angle_gamma   90.00
#
_symmetry.space_group_name_H-M   'P 1'
#
loop_
_entity.id
_entity.type
_entity.pdbx_description
1 polymer ?
#
loop_
_entity_poly.entity_id
_entity_poly.type
_entity_poly.pdbx_seq_one_letter_code
_entity_poly.pdbx_strand_id
1 'polypeptide(L)'
;MGEFYETLVILLRKLDKVEFAILGSYNLYLQGINIIPNDLDLITDDRGMSKIGKIFKSKIVLNESGYKETEFNINNVEVHVVSNINNKFRPPFRNDIVWLEKDDLKVPSMSLVSELSFYEKINRGKDKGKIELIQEKISKK
;
A
#
# COMPACT_ATOMS: atom_id res chain seq x y z
N MET A 1 13.91 3.16 9.31
CA MET A 1 12.99 2.00 9.43
C MET A 1 12.17 1.98 10.71
N GLY A 2 12.68 2.45 11.86
CA GLY A 2 11.89 2.52 13.11
C GLY A 2 10.55 3.26 12.93
N GLU A 3 10.59 4.47 12.37
CA GLU A 3 9.38 5.29 12.15
C GLU A 3 8.35 4.62 11.23
N PHE A 4 8.79 3.91 10.18
CA PHE A 4 7.89 3.15 9.30
C PHE A 4 7.19 2.00 10.02
N TYR A 5 7.94 1.25 10.83
CA TYR A 5 7.38 0.15 11.61
C TYR A 5 6.41 0.68 12.69
N GLU A 6 6.77 1.75 13.39
CA GLU A 6 5.87 2.40 14.36
C GLU A 6 4.60 2.91 13.68
N THR A 7 4.73 3.53 12.51
CA THR A 7 3.60 3.98 11.69
C THR A 7 2.71 2.81 11.29
N LEU A 8 3.28 1.69 10.84
CA LEU A 8 2.55 0.47 10.54
C LEU A 8 1.78 -0.05 11.76
N VAL A 9 2.40 -0.09 12.94
CA VAL A 9 1.75 -0.51 14.19
C VAL A 9 0.56 0.39 14.52
N ILE A 10 0.72 1.71 14.38
CA ILE A 10 -0.37 2.67 14.60
C ILE A 10 -1.50 2.44 13.61
N LEU A 11 -1.19 2.25 12.32
CA LEU A 11 -2.18 1.98 11.28
C LEU A 11 -2.97 0.70 11.57
N LEU A 12 -2.29 -0.42 11.83
CA LEU A 12 -2.94 -1.70 12.12
C LEU A 12 -3.91 -1.59 13.30
N ARG A 13 -3.52 -0.89 14.37
CA ARG A 13 -4.38 -0.68 15.55
C ARG A 13 -5.56 0.24 15.26
N LYS A 14 -5.35 1.35 14.55
CA LYS A 14 -6.41 2.33 14.25
C LYS A 14 -7.39 1.81 13.19
N LEU A 15 -6.95 0.89 12.34
CA LEU A 15 -7.70 0.35 11.21
C LEU A 15 -8.22 -1.06 11.45
N ASP A 16 -8.30 -1.53 12.70
CA ASP A 16 -8.76 -2.88 13.13
C ASP A 16 -10.10 -3.38 12.55
N LYS A 17 -10.91 -2.51 11.92
CA LYS A 17 -12.19 -2.86 11.26
C LYS A 17 -12.35 -2.20 9.90
N VAL A 18 -11.23 -1.91 9.26
CA VAL A 18 -11.14 -1.33 7.92
C VAL A 18 -10.45 -2.36 7.05
N GLU A 19 -11.05 -2.68 5.91
CA GLU A 19 -10.40 -3.53 4.93
C GLU A 19 -9.41 -2.68 4.15
N PHE A 20 -8.13 -3.01 4.25
CA PHE A 20 -7.07 -2.34 3.50
C PHE A 20 -5.93 -3.33 3.23
N ALA A 21 -4.99 -2.93 2.36
CA ALA A 21 -3.72 -3.62 2.20
C ALA A 21 -2.57 -2.62 1.97
N ILE A 22 -1.36 -2.97 2.41
CA ILE A 22 -0.14 -2.20 2.14
C ILE A 22 0.23 -2.36 0.66
N LEU A 23 0.60 -1.24 0.05
CA LEU A 23 1.06 -1.11 -1.32
C LEU A 23 2.54 -0.68 -1.38
N GLY A 24 3.07 -0.68 -2.59
CA GLY A 24 4.22 0.14 -2.96
C GLY A 24 5.52 -0.29 -2.29
N SER A 25 6.42 0.67 -2.09
CA SER A 25 7.79 0.38 -1.69
C SER A 25 7.89 -0.33 -0.33
N TYR A 26 7.04 0.03 0.63
CA TYR A 26 7.01 -0.62 1.94
C TYR A 26 6.46 -2.05 1.86
N ASN A 27 5.46 -2.31 1.03
CA ASN A 27 4.99 -3.67 0.76
C ASN A 27 6.10 -4.57 0.19
N LEU A 28 6.88 -4.06 -0.76
CA LEU A 28 8.02 -4.80 -1.33
C LEU A 28 9.07 -5.14 -0.26
N TYR A 29 9.39 -4.16 0.60
CA TYR A 29 10.29 -4.35 1.73
C TYR A 29 9.79 -5.44 2.69
N LEU A 30 8.51 -5.41 3.07
CA LEU A 30 7.91 -6.42 3.96
C LEU A 30 7.96 -7.84 3.35
N GLN A 31 7.92 -7.95 2.02
CA GLN A 31 8.05 -9.23 1.31
C GLN A 31 9.51 -9.62 1.02
N GLY A 32 10.47 -8.92 1.61
CA GLY A 32 11.89 -9.26 1.58
C GLY A 32 12.60 -8.89 0.28
N ILE A 33 12.18 -7.79 -0.35
CA ILE A 33 12.93 -7.10 -1.42
C ILE A 33 13.75 -6.00 -0.77
N ASN A 34 15.05 -5.92 -1.09
CA ASN A 34 15.95 -4.93 -0.52
C ASN A 34 15.73 -3.54 -1.17
N ILE A 35 14.73 -2.81 -0.66
CA ILE A 35 14.37 -1.46 -1.09
C ILE A 35 14.15 -0.56 0.11
N ILE A 36 14.48 0.72 -0.03
CA ILE A 36 14.24 1.74 0.99
C ILE A 36 12.90 2.40 0.67
N PRO A 37 11.88 2.30 1.56
CA PRO A 37 10.62 2.98 1.39
C PRO A 37 10.76 4.49 1.68
N ASN A 38 9.98 5.30 0.99
CA ASN A 38 9.91 6.75 1.24
C ASN A 38 8.57 7.18 1.87
N ASP A 39 7.55 6.35 1.68
CA ASP A 39 6.15 6.57 2.01
C ASP A 39 5.49 5.23 2.38
N LEU A 40 4.30 5.31 2.94
CA LEU A 40 3.45 4.16 3.19
C LEU A 40 2.18 4.27 2.36
N ASP A 41 2.12 3.47 1.30
CA ASP A 41 0.96 3.40 0.43
C ASP A 41 -0.06 2.37 0.93
N LEU A 42 -1.35 2.71 0.88
CA LEU A 42 -2.47 1.85 1.25
C LEU A 42 -3.52 1.79 0.14
N ILE A 43 -4.14 0.63 -0.03
CA ILE A 43 -5.38 0.48 -0.81
C ILE A 43 -6.55 0.10 0.08
N THR A 44 -7.72 0.65 -0.22
CA THR A 44 -9.00 0.36 0.45
C THR A 44 -10.16 0.51 -0.54
N ASP A 45 -11.38 0.19 -0.13
CA ASP A 45 -12.59 0.67 -0.81
C ASP A 45 -13.07 2.04 -0.32
N ASP A 46 -14.10 2.60 -0.95
CA ASP A 46 -14.70 3.89 -0.60
C ASP A 46 -15.26 3.95 0.83
N ARG A 47 -15.71 2.82 1.37
CA ARG A 47 -16.19 2.73 2.75
C ARG A 47 -15.01 2.85 3.71
N GLY A 48 -13.91 2.15 3.46
CA GLY A 48 -12.69 2.25 4.25
C GLY A 48 -12.02 3.61 4.09
N MET A 49 -12.00 4.20 2.89
CA MET A 49 -11.55 5.57 2.64
C MET A 49 -12.28 6.58 3.54
N SER A 50 -13.62 6.47 3.61
CA SER A 50 -14.45 7.32 4.46
C SER A 50 -14.15 7.15 5.96
N LYS A 51 -13.79 5.93 6.40
CA LYS A 51 -13.38 5.66 7.80
C LYS A 51 -12.00 6.24 8.08
N ILE A 52 -11.04 6.01 7.20
CA ILE A 52 -9.66 6.52 7.29
C ILE A 52 -9.66 8.04 7.37
N GLY A 53 -10.38 8.73 6.48
CA GLY A 53 -10.50 10.19 6.50
C GLY A 53 -11.02 10.74 7.83
N LYS A 54 -11.96 10.03 8.47
CA LYS A 54 -12.46 10.40 9.81
C LYS A 54 -11.44 10.14 10.92
N ILE A 55 -10.77 8.98 10.89
CA ILE A 55 -9.80 8.56 11.92
C ILE A 55 -8.60 9.51 11.95
N PHE A 56 -8.07 9.85 10.78
CA PHE A 56 -6.87 10.67 10.64
C PHE A 56 -7.17 12.14 10.34
N LYS A 57 -8.45 12.53 10.31
CA LYS A 57 -8.92 13.89 9.99
C LYS A 57 -8.32 14.42 8.67
N SER A 58 -8.15 13.53 7.70
CA SER A 58 -7.54 13.85 6.41
C SER A 58 -8.60 14.24 5.38
N LYS A 59 -8.21 15.10 4.43
CA LYS A 59 -9.10 15.52 3.34
C LYS A 59 -9.10 14.44 2.26
N ILE A 60 -10.28 13.92 1.95
CA ILE A 60 -10.47 13.02 0.82
C ILE A 60 -10.68 13.86 -0.44
N VAL A 61 -9.93 13.57 -1.49
CA VAL A 61 -10.02 14.23 -2.79
C VAL A 61 -10.33 13.20 -3.88
N LEU A 62 -10.96 13.66 -4.96
CA LEU A 62 -11.10 12.89 -6.20
C LEU A 62 -9.98 13.33 -7.12
N ASN A 63 -9.11 12.41 -7.53
CA ASN A 63 -7.98 12.76 -8.39
C ASN A 63 -8.38 12.82 -9.87
N GLU A 64 -7.42 13.25 -10.71
CA GLU A 64 -7.61 13.38 -12.16
C GLU A 64 -7.95 12.06 -12.85
N SER A 65 -7.57 10.93 -12.25
CA SER A 65 -7.89 9.59 -12.73
C SER A 65 -9.27 9.09 -12.30
N GLY A 66 -10.04 9.89 -11.53
CA GLY A 66 -11.42 9.60 -11.15
C GLY A 66 -11.60 8.66 -9.97
N TYR A 67 -10.54 8.40 -9.18
CA TYR A 67 -10.64 7.64 -7.93
C TYR A 67 -10.33 8.52 -6.71
N LYS A 68 -10.82 8.09 -5.54
CA LYS A 68 -10.61 8.82 -4.29
C LYS A 68 -9.24 8.53 -3.72
N GLU A 69 -8.63 9.55 -3.14
CA GLU A 69 -7.38 9.43 -2.39
C GLU A 69 -7.36 10.36 -1.19
N THR A 70 -6.50 10.06 -0.23
CA THR A 70 -6.22 10.94 0.91
C THR A 70 -4.79 10.74 1.38
N GLU A 71 -4.23 11.78 1.97
CA GLU A 71 -2.85 11.83 2.47
C GLU A 71 -2.85 12.39 3.89
N PHE A 72 -1.98 11.85 4.73
CA PHE A 72 -1.73 12.33 6.09
C PHE A 72 -0.37 11.85 6.58
N ASN A 73 0.10 12.39 7.70
CA ASN A 73 1.37 12.00 8.31
C ASN A 73 1.15 11.28 9.64
N ILE A 74 1.94 10.25 9.89
CA ILE A 74 2.11 9.60 11.20
C ILE A 74 3.61 9.52 11.46
N ASN A 75 4.11 10.03 12.59
CA ASN A 75 5.54 9.99 12.95
C ASN A 75 6.48 10.42 11.80
N ASN A 76 6.15 11.51 11.09
CA ASN A 76 6.88 12.01 9.91
C ASN A 76 6.92 11.08 8.68
N VAL A 77 6.18 9.97 8.70
CA VAL A 77 5.97 9.11 7.55
C VAL A 77 4.69 9.56 6.85
N GLU A 78 4.83 9.90 5.57
CA GLU A 78 3.71 10.17 4.69
C GLU A 78 2.94 8.88 4.42
N VAL A 79 1.64 8.93 4.64
CA VAL A 79 0.72 7.82 4.35
C VAL A 79 -0.19 8.27 3.21
N HIS A 80 -0.06 7.61 2.07
CA HIS A 80 -0.94 7.78 0.92
C HIS A 80 -1.97 6.66 0.89
N VAL A 81 -3.24 6.99 0.74
CA VAL A 81 -4.31 6.00 0.65
C VAL A 81 -5.08 6.21 -0.64
N VAL A 82 -5.27 5.14 -1.40
CA VAL A 82 -6.06 5.15 -2.63
C VAL A 82 -7.27 4.23 -2.53
N SER A 83 -8.38 4.65 -3.12
CA SER A 83 -9.54 3.78 -3.32
C SER A 83 -9.32 2.86 -4.52
N ASN A 84 -9.79 1.62 -4.42
CA ASN A 84 -9.86 0.70 -5.55
C ASN A 84 -11.07 0.99 -6.46
N ILE A 85 -12.06 1.76 -5.99
CA ILE A 85 -13.25 2.10 -6.78
C ILE A 85 -12.86 3.10 -7.87
N ASN A 86 -13.22 2.78 -9.12
CA ASN A 86 -12.83 3.51 -10.34
C ASN A 86 -11.31 3.56 -10.63
N ASN A 87 -10.50 2.84 -9.85
CA ASN A 87 -9.06 2.80 -10.04
C ASN A 87 -8.66 1.73 -11.07
N LYS A 88 -8.43 2.15 -12.31
CA LYS A 88 -8.07 1.23 -13.41
C LYS A 88 -6.71 0.54 -13.22
N PHE A 89 -5.82 1.12 -12.41
CA PHE A 89 -4.50 0.57 -12.14
C PHE A 89 -4.52 -0.47 -11.01
N ARG A 90 -5.50 -0.36 -10.11
CA ARG A 90 -5.67 -1.24 -8.95
C ARG A 90 -7.09 -1.80 -8.93
N PRO A 91 -7.37 -2.89 -9.67
CA PRO A 91 -8.67 -3.58 -9.66
C PRO A 91 -9.01 -4.12 -8.25
N PRO A 92 -10.20 -4.73 -8.02
CA PRO A 92 -10.59 -5.25 -6.70
C PRO A 92 -9.48 -6.02 -5.98
N PHE A 93 -8.97 -5.43 -4.90
CA PHE A 93 -7.70 -5.83 -4.27
C PHE A 93 -7.82 -7.07 -3.38
N ARG A 94 -9.04 -7.41 -2.93
CA ARG A 94 -9.29 -8.47 -1.92
C ARG A 94 -8.73 -9.85 -2.32
N ASN A 95 -8.71 -10.17 -3.61
CA ASN A 95 -8.23 -11.46 -4.10
C ASN A 95 -6.70 -11.56 -4.16
N ASP A 96 -6.00 -10.42 -4.06
CA ASP A 96 -4.54 -10.33 -4.18
C ASP A 96 -3.87 -10.08 -2.82
N ILE A 97 -4.63 -10.06 -1.72
CA ILE A 97 -4.08 -9.84 -0.38
C ILE A 97 -3.29 -11.06 0.06
N VAL A 98 -2.05 -10.84 0.47
CA VAL A 98 -1.23 -11.77 1.25
C VAL A 98 -1.13 -11.26 2.68
N TRP A 99 -1.25 -12.17 3.64
CA TRP A 99 -1.09 -11.86 5.06
C TRP A 99 0.34 -12.17 5.47
N LEU A 100 1.11 -11.12 5.76
CA LEU A 100 2.50 -11.24 6.20
C LEU A 100 2.55 -11.24 7.73
N GLU A 101 3.40 -12.07 8.30
CA GLU A 101 3.69 -12.05 9.74
C GLU A 101 4.96 -11.25 10.01
N LYS A 102 4.86 -10.23 10.87
CA LYS A 102 5.98 -9.41 11.31
C LYS A 102 5.84 -9.09 12.79
N ASP A 103 6.73 -9.63 13.63
CA ASP A 103 6.75 -9.39 15.08
C ASP A 103 5.36 -9.59 15.71
N ASP A 104 4.74 -10.75 15.44
CA ASP A 104 3.39 -11.16 15.86
C ASP A 104 2.22 -10.34 15.29
N LEU A 105 2.49 -9.41 14.38
CA LEU A 105 1.47 -8.65 13.65
C LEU A 105 1.13 -9.33 12.33
N LYS A 106 -0.16 -9.37 12.02
CA LYS A 106 -0.66 -9.75 10.69
C LYS A 106 -0.85 -8.50 9.85
N VAL A 107 -0.05 -8.39 8.80
CA VAL A 107 -0.04 -7.24 7.89
C VAL A 107 -0.73 -7.63 6.58
N PRO A 108 -1.89 -7.05 6.25
CA PRO A 108 -2.50 -7.24 4.95
C PRO A 108 -1.68 -6.48 3.91
N SER A 109 -1.12 -7.18 2.94
CA SER A 109 -0.22 -6.65 1.93
C SER A 109 -0.65 -7.10 0.55
N MET A 110 -0.40 -6.32 -0.50
CA MET A 110 -0.67 -6.80 -1.86
C MET A 110 0.39 -7.81 -2.31
N SER A 111 -0.03 -8.84 -3.05
CA SER A 111 0.91 -9.83 -3.60
C SER A 111 1.94 -9.17 -4.53
N LEU A 112 3.16 -9.74 -4.57
CA LEU A 112 4.19 -9.30 -5.52
C LEU A 112 3.73 -9.37 -6.98
N VAL A 113 2.85 -10.31 -7.33
CA VAL A 113 2.29 -10.42 -8.69
C VAL A 113 1.40 -9.21 -9.01
N SER A 114 0.57 -8.79 -8.05
CA SER A 114 -0.27 -7.60 -8.20
C SER A 114 0.57 -6.31 -8.27
N GLU A 115 1.62 -6.20 -7.46
CA GLU A 115 2.58 -5.08 -7.55
C GLU A 115 3.34 -5.04 -8.86
N LEU A 116 3.82 -6.19 -9.35
CA LEU A 116 4.48 -6.28 -10.65
C LEU A 116 3.57 -5.77 -11.77
N SER A 117 2.33 -6.27 -11.81
CA SER A 117 1.34 -5.83 -12.80
C SER A 117 1.08 -4.33 -12.74
N PHE A 118 1.04 -3.74 -11.53
CA PHE A 118 0.89 -2.30 -11.37
C PHE A 118 2.09 -1.53 -11.93
N TYR A 119 3.31 -1.89 -11.51
CA TYR A 119 4.53 -1.20 -11.95
C TYR A 119 4.74 -1.29 -13.48
N GLU A 120 4.42 -2.45 -14.08
CA GLU A 120 4.46 -2.63 -15.53
C GLU A 120 3.42 -1.78 -16.25
N LYS A 121 2.19 -1.64 -15.72
CA LYS A 121 1.12 -0.81 -16.31
C LYS A 121 1.42 0.69 -16.26
N ILE A 122 1.94 1.19 -15.13
CA ILE A 122 2.25 2.61 -15.01
C ILE A 122 3.52 2.99 -15.80
N ASN A 123 4.40 2.01 -16.05
CA ASN A 123 5.61 2.10 -16.89
C ASN A 123 6.42 3.38 -16.69
N ARG A 124 6.63 3.79 -15.43
CA ARG A 124 7.44 4.97 -15.10
C ARG A 124 8.91 4.59 -15.13
N GLY A 125 9.75 5.37 -15.83
CA GLY A 125 11.18 5.08 -15.95
C GLY A 125 11.90 4.85 -14.62
N LYS A 126 11.48 5.57 -13.55
CA LYS A 126 12.03 5.43 -12.19
C LYS A 126 11.72 4.10 -11.51
N ASP A 127 10.71 3.36 -11.97
CA ASP A 127 10.24 2.12 -11.35
C ASP A 127 10.81 0.86 -12.03
N LYS A 128 11.61 1.00 -13.10
CA LYS A 128 12.23 -0.15 -13.80
C LYS A 128 13.03 -1.07 -12.88
N GLY A 129 13.85 -0.50 -12.00
CA GLY A 129 14.62 -1.29 -11.02
C GLY A 129 13.72 -2.05 -10.03
N LYS A 130 12.53 -1.52 -9.71
CA LYS A 130 11.56 -2.23 -8.85
C LYS A 130 10.98 -3.44 -9.57
N ILE A 131 10.65 -3.30 -10.86
CA ILE A 131 10.12 -4.40 -11.69
C ILE A 131 11.10 -5.57 -11.70
N GLU A 132 12.38 -5.31 -11.97
CA GLU A 132 13.45 -6.33 -11.99
C GLU A 132 13.56 -7.04 -10.63
N LEU A 133 13.62 -6.29 -9.53
CA LEU A 133 13.69 -6.85 -8.18
C LEU A 133 12.49 -7.73 -7.82
N ILE A 134 11.28 -7.32 -8.24
CA ILE A 134 10.06 -8.10 -8.02
C ILE A 134 10.10 -9.39 -8.84
N GLN A 135 10.47 -9.32 -10.11
CA GLN A 135 10.59 -10.48 -10.99
C GLN A 135 11.59 -11.49 -10.43
N GLU A 136 12.79 -11.05 -10.04
CA GLU A 136 13.79 -11.93 -9.40
C GLU A 136 13.25 -12.61 -8.14
N LYS A 137 12.51 -11.87 -7.31
CA LYS A 137 11.95 -12.41 -6.06
C LYS A 137 10.87 -13.46 -6.33
N ILE A 138 10.05 -13.26 -7.36
CA ILE A 138 9.02 -14.21 -7.77
C ILE A 138 9.65 -15.48 -8.35
N SER A 139 10.69 -15.37 -9.19
CA SER A 139 11.34 -16.53 -9.83
C SER A 139 12.17 -17.41 -8.88
N LYS A 140 12.49 -16.92 -7.68
CA LYS A 140 13.25 -17.66 -6.65
C LYS A 140 12.35 -18.46 -5.68
N LYS A 141 11.02 -18.41 -5.86
CA LYS A 141 10.05 -19.24 -5.13
C LYS A 141 9.79 -20.55 -5.86
#